data_AF-A0A831UIB3-F1
#
_entry.id   AF-A0A831UIB3-F1
#
_cell.length_a   1.000
_cell.length_b   1.000
_cell.length_c   1.000
_cell.angle_alpha   90.00
_cell.angle_beta   90.00
_cell.angle_gamma   90.00
#
_symmetry.space_group_name_H-M   'P 1'
#
loop_
_entity.id
_entity.type
_entity.pdbx_description
1 polymer ?
#
loop_
_entity_poly.entity_id
_entity_poly.type
_entity_poly.pdbx_seq_one_letter_code
_entity_poly.pdbx_strand_id
1 'polypeptide(L)'
;PYVYAYRTVEAGGLRNQVVRLRHLGERGVLERVILDGIPARPHGLHSGGRIAFGPDGMLYVTTGEVYERELAQDLASLGGKVLRLTPEGGPAPGNPFLGQKGARPEIYSLGHRNPQGLAWHPGTGELFLSEHGPSGEQGFGQDEVNVVVPGGNYGWPRVVGRGNDPRYRDPLYVWPEGFPPGNLAFFRGDLYVAGLRGQALFRLVLEGERGRWQVARVEVALSGFGRLREVQVGPDGALYVTTSNRDGRGRARPGDDRVLRLA
;
A
#
# COMPACT_ATOMS: atom_id res chain seq x y z
N PRO A 1 12.41 18.49 12.50
CA PRO A 1 11.84 17.75 11.35
C PRO A 1 12.08 16.26 11.53
N TYR A 2 11.12 15.43 11.11
CA TYR A 2 11.17 13.98 11.30
C TYR A 2 10.98 13.25 9.98
N VAL A 3 11.62 12.09 9.86
CA VAL A 3 11.42 11.15 8.76
C VAL A 3 10.87 9.86 9.37
N TYR A 4 9.86 9.28 8.74
CA TYR A 4 9.29 8.00 9.15
C TYR A 4 9.77 6.92 8.18
N ALA A 5 10.05 5.73 8.70
CA ALA A 5 10.48 4.60 7.90
C ALA A 5 9.83 3.31 8.40
N TYR A 6 9.56 2.40 7.47
CA TYR A 6 9.13 1.04 7.77
C TYR A 6 10.33 0.11 7.63
N ARG A 7 10.55 -0.79 8.60
CA ARG A 7 11.65 -1.77 8.54
C ARG A 7 11.29 -3.08 9.20
N THR A 8 11.96 -4.15 8.78
CA THR A 8 11.98 -5.43 9.49
C THR A 8 13.18 -5.48 10.42
N VAL A 9 13.01 -6.00 11.63
CA VAL A 9 14.08 -6.20 12.61
C VAL A 9 14.02 -7.59 13.23
N GLU A 10 15.17 -8.09 13.64
CA GLU A 10 15.30 -9.34 14.39
C GLU A 10 15.90 -9.02 15.77
N ALA A 11 15.04 -8.75 16.76
CA ALA A 11 15.47 -8.38 18.11
C ALA A 11 14.48 -8.93 19.15
N GLY A 12 14.65 -10.18 19.57
CA GLY A 12 13.64 -10.89 20.38
C GLY A 12 12.47 -11.45 19.57
N GLY A 13 12.69 -11.67 18.26
CA GLY A 13 11.70 -12.14 17.31
C GLY A 13 11.65 -11.27 16.05
N LEU A 14 11.42 -11.89 14.90
CA LEU A 14 11.32 -11.19 13.63
C LEU A 14 9.99 -10.44 13.55
N ARG A 15 10.07 -9.13 13.33
CA ARG A 15 8.89 -8.26 13.22
C ARG A 15 9.15 -7.09 12.31
N ASN A 16 8.06 -6.55 11.78
CA ASN A 16 8.05 -5.27 11.10
C ASN A 16 7.71 -4.16 12.09
N GLN A 17 8.23 -2.96 11.85
CA GLN A 17 8.00 -1.79 12.68
C GLN A 17 8.07 -0.50 11.88
N VAL A 18 7.32 0.50 12.33
CA VAL A 18 7.48 1.89 11.90
C VAL A 18 8.41 2.59 12.89
N VAL A 19 9.43 3.27 12.38
CA VAL A 19 10.37 4.05 13.16
C VAL A 19 10.35 5.50 12.74
N ARG A 20 10.78 6.37 13.65
CA ARG A 20 11.02 7.78 13.38
C ARG A 20 12.50 8.09 13.51
N LEU A 21 13.00 8.83 12.54
CA LEU A 21 14.34 9.37 12.51
C LEU A 21 14.27 10.88 12.73
N ARG A 22 15.16 11.39 13.58
CA ARG A 22 15.41 12.82 13.71
C ARG A 22 16.30 13.27 12.55
N HIS A 23 15.83 14.24 11.79
CA HIS A 23 16.59 14.84 10.70
C HIS A 23 17.57 15.89 11.25
N LEU A 24 18.84 15.78 10.85
CA LEU A 24 19.95 16.66 11.26
C LEU A 24 20.56 17.40 10.06
N GLY A 25 19.77 17.71 9.03
CA GLY A 25 20.23 18.30 7.78
C GLY A 25 20.62 17.22 6.75
N GLU A 26 21.87 16.77 6.76
CA GLU A 26 22.35 15.82 5.75
C GLU A 26 22.17 14.35 6.16
N ARG A 27 21.76 14.09 7.40
CA ARG A 27 21.64 12.73 7.96
C ARG A 27 20.39 12.60 8.82
N GLY A 28 19.89 11.37 8.91
CA GLY A 28 18.85 10.97 9.86
C GLY A 28 19.43 10.05 10.92
N VAL A 29 19.08 10.26 12.18
CA VAL A 29 19.42 9.35 13.29
C VAL A 29 18.15 8.72 13.84
N LEU A 30 18.18 7.42 14.13
CA LEU A 30 17.05 6.73 14.74
C LEU A 30 16.69 7.42 16.06
N GLU A 31 15.47 7.93 16.17
CA GLU A 31 14.98 8.56 17.40
C GLU A 31 14.24 7.53 18.24
N ARG A 32 13.20 6.90 17.69
CA ARG A 32 12.40 5.89 18.39
C ARG A 32 11.57 5.03 17.45
N VAL A 33 10.98 3.98 18.01
CA VAL A 33 9.93 3.18 17.37
C VAL A 33 8.58 3.89 17.55
N ILE A 34 7.78 3.93 16.49
CA ILE A 34 6.44 4.54 16.43
C ILE A 34 5.37 3.47 16.57
N LEU A 35 5.54 2.34 15.86
CA LEU A 35 4.69 1.17 15.98
C LEU A 35 5.59 -0.06 15.85
N ASP A 36 5.47 -0.99 16.81
CA ASP A 36 6.20 -2.26 16.81
C ASP A 36 5.25 -3.46 16.71
N GLY A 37 5.80 -4.64 16.46
CA GLY A 37 5.07 -5.90 16.50
C GLY A 37 4.14 -6.14 15.30
N ILE A 38 4.39 -5.48 14.17
CA ILE A 38 3.72 -5.84 12.91
C ILE A 38 4.28 -7.21 12.48
N PRO A 39 3.44 -8.18 12.04
CA PRO A 39 3.90 -9.51 11.68
C PRO A 39 5.04 -9.49 10.66
N ALA A 40 6.03 -10.36 10.89
CA ALA A 40 7.05 -10.74 9.93
C ALA A 40 7.36 -12.24 10.07
N ARG A 41 7.91 -12.83 9.01
CA ARG A 41 8.29 -14.25 8.96
C ARG A 41 9.62 -14.43 8.24
N PRO A 42 10.40 -15.50 8.56
CA PRO A 42 11.75 -15.69 8.01
C PRO A 42 11.84 -15.66 6.48
N HIS A 43 10.77 -16.06 5.77
CA HIS A 43 10.72 -16.00 4.31
C HIS A 43 10.64 -14.56 3.75
N GLY A 44 10.38 -13.54 4.58
CA GLY A 44 10.40 -12.13 4.20
C GLY A 44 9.30 -11.70 3.22
N LEU A 45 8.28 -12.54 3.02
CA LEU A 45 7.19 -12.26 2.07
C LEU A 45 6.01 -11.57 2.77
N HIS A 46 5.24 -10.82 1.99
CA HIS A 46 4.01 -10.13 2.39
C HIS A 46 4.17 -9.28 3.66
N SER A 47 5.17 -8.41 3.66
CA SER A 47 5.39 -7.44 4.74
C SER A 47 4.68 -6.10 4.53
N GLY A 48 3.90 -5.92 3.45
CA GLY A 48 3.30 -4.64 3.11
C GLY A 48 4.37 -3.55 2.97
N GLY A 49 4.27 -2.50 3.79
CA GLY A 49 5.37 -1.58 4.08
C GLY A 49 5.21 -0.15 3.54
N ARG A 50 4.09 0.17 2.88
CA ARG A 50 3.81 1.55 2.45
C ARG A 50 3.40 2.38 3.66
N ILE A 51 4.02 3.54 3.82
CA ILE A 51 3.62 4.54 4.80
C ILE A 51 3.43 5.90 4.13
N ALA A 52 2.43 6.65 4.56
CA ALA A 52 2.20 8.02 4.10
C ALA A 52 1.35 8.78 5.11
N PHE A 53 1.56 10.10 5.20
CA PHE A 53 0.63 10.97 5.93
C PHE A 53 -0.54 11.32 5.03
N GLY A 54 -1.76 11.14 5.55
CA GLY A 54 -2.98 11.53 4.86
C GLY A 54 -3.26 13.03 4.97
N PRO A 55 -4.26 13.53 4.22
CA PRO A 55 -4.73 14.92 4.32
C PRO A 55 -5.25 15.30 5.71
N ASP A 56 -5.61 14.31 6.54
CA ASP A 56 -6.03 14.48 7.93
C ASP A 56 -4.85 14.60 8.92
N GLY A 57 -3.61 14.59 8.43
CA GLY A 57 -2.39 14.65 9.23
C GLY A 57 -2.06 13.36 9.98
N MET A 58 -2.80 12.27 9.73
CA MET A 58 -2.56 10.97 10.35
C MET A 58 -1.61 10.13 9.50
N LEU A 59 -0.84 9.26 10.16
CA LEU A 59 0.06 8.32 9.51
C LEU A 59 -0.69 7.04 9.14
N TYR A 60 -0.73 6.72 7.85
CA TYR A 60 -1.28 5.48 7.32
C TYR A 60 -0.16 4.47 7.05
N VAL A 61 -0.40 3.20 7.37
CA VAL A 61 0.58 2.12 7.24
C VAL A 61 -0.09 0.89 6.63
N THR A 62 0.47 0.35 5.54
CA THR A 62 0.00 -0.90 4.96
C THR A 62 0.82 -2.08 5.49
N THR A 63 0.15 -3.19 5.78
CA THR A 63 0.78 -4.42 6.28
C THR A 63 0.25 -5.62 5.50
N GLY A 64 1.15 -6.55 5.15
CA GLY A 64 0.74 -7.82 4.55
C GLY A 64 0.48 -8.88 5.61
N GLU A 65 -0.14 -10.00 5.21
CA GLU A 65 -0.50 -11.10 6.11
C GLU A 65 0.61 -12.16 6.28
N VAL A 66 1.82 -11.90 5.80
CA VAL A 66 3.00 -12.77 5.95
C VAL A 66 2.79 -14.24 5.54
N TYR A 67 1.96 -14.47 4.51
CA TYR A 67 1.53 -15.79 4.04
C TYR A 67 0.66 -16.59 5.04
N GLU A 68 0.24 -15.98 6.14
CA GLU A 68 -0.74 -16.50 7.09
C GLU A 68 -2.10 -15.82 6.89
N ARG A 69 -2.79 -16.21 5.82
CA ARG A 69 -3.95 -15.50 5.26
C ARG A 69 -5.06 -15.12 6.23
N GLU A 70 -5.27 -15.93 7.27
CA GLU A 70 -6.29 -15.68 8.29
C GLU A 70 -6.01 -14.43 9.12
N LEU A 71 -4.74 -14.01 9.21
CA LEU A 71 -4.37 -12.77 9.89
C LEU A 71 -5.06 -11.55 9.28
N ALA A 72 -5.38 -11.57 7.98
CA ALA A 72 -6.04 -10.45 7.31
C ALA A 72 -7.46 -10.18 7.86
N GLN A 73 -8.18 -11.23 8.28
CA GLN A 73 -9.52 -11.13 8.86
C GLN A 73 -9.49 -11.01 10.39
N ASP A 74 -8.40 -11.42 11.03
CA ASP A 74 -8.23 -11.30 12.48
C ASP A 74 -8.02 -9.84 12.91
N LEU A 75 -8.96 -9.31 13.70
CA LEU A 75 -8.88 -7.97 14.28
C LEU A 75 -7.86 -7.88 15.43
N ALA A 76 -7.43 -8.99 16.03
CA ALA A 76 -6.37 -9.00 17.03
C ALA A 76 -4.96 -8.88 16.41
N SER A 77 -4.85 -9.05 15.09
CA SER A 77 -3.59 -8.97 14.34
C SER A 77 -3.40 -7.63 13.62
N LEU A 78 -2.15 -7.20 13.51
CA LEU A 78 -1.75 -6.08 12.64
C LEU A 78 -1.44 -6.52 11.20
N GLY A 79 -1.50 -7.81 10.86
CA GLY A 79 -1.20 -8.31 9.51
C GLY A 79 -2.39 -8.21 8.56
N GLY A 80 -2.13 -7.88 7.29
CA GLY A 80 -3.16 -7.77 6.26
C GLY A 80 -4.13 -6.61 6.49
N LYS A 81 -3.60 -5.44 6.86
CA LYS A 81 -4.37 -4.25 7.29
C LYS A 81 -3.90 -2.98 6.58
N VAL A 82 -4.76 -1.97 6.60
CA VAL A 82 -4.31 -0.57 6.66
C VAL A 82 -4.49 -0.09 8.09
N LEU A 83 -3.44 0.47 8.66
CA LEU A 83 -3.44 1.08 9.99
C LEU A 83 -3.46 2.60 9.87
N ARG A 84 -4.07 3.28 10.84
CA ARG A 84 -4.05 4.74 10.93
C ARG A 84 -3.66 5.20 12.34
N LEU A 85 -2.59 5.96 12.42
CA LEU A 85 -1.93 6.37 13.66
C LEU A 85 -1.82 7.89 13.73
N THR A 86 -1.69 8.44 14.93
CA THR A 86 -1.16 9.79 15.09
C THR A 86 0.33 9.82 14.70
N PRO A 87 0.91 10.99 14.39
CA PRO A 87 2.35 11.10 14.17
C PRO A 87 3.20 10.55 15.33
N GLU A 88 2.63 10.49 16.54
CA GLU A 88 3.33 10.02 17.73
C GLU A 88 3.23 8.51 17.96
N GLY A 89 2.43 7.78 17.16
CA GLY A 89 2.35 6.32 17.14
C GLY A 89 1.13 5.72 17.84
N GLY A 90 0.31 6.55 18.51
CA GLY A 90 -0.96 6.09 19.07
C GLY A 90 -2.01 5.85 17.98
N PRO A 91 -3.05 5.02 18.24
CA PRO A 91 -4.21 4.90 17.37
C PRO A 91 -4.79 6.27 17.04
N ALA A 92 -5.10 6.54 15.76
CA ALA A 92 -5.69 7.81 15.39
C ALA A 92 -7.10 7.96 15.99
N PRO A 93 -7.48 9.15 16.51
CA PRO A 93 -8.83 9.42 16.97
C PRO A 93 -9.88 9.10 15.89
N GLY A 94 -11.00 8.51 16.31
CA GLY A 94 -12.08 8.11 15.39
C GLY A 94 -11.76 6.88 14.53
N ASN A 95 -10.71 6.12 14.85
CA ASN A 95 -10.52 4.81 14.22
C ASN A 95 -11.74 3.88 14.45
N PRO A 96 -12.10 3.07 13.43
CA PRO A 96 -13.36 2.33 13.40
C PRO A 96 -13.49 1.24 14.47
N PHE A 97 -12.37 0.69 14.93
CA PHE A 97 -12.34 -0.39 15.93
C PHE A 97 -11.90 0.09 17.32
N LEU A 98 -11.89 1.41 17.54
CA LEU A 98 -11.52 1.98 18.83
C LEU A 98 -12.53 1.55 19.90
N GLY A 99 -12.04 0.94 20.99
CA GLY A 99 -12.88 0.43 22.08
C GLY A 99 -13.50 -0.95 21.84
N GLN A 100 -13.32 -1.56 20.66
CA GLN A 100 -13.79 -2.91 20.42
C GLN A 100 -12.86 -3.93 21.11
N LYS A 101 -13.43 -4.72 22.03
CA LYS A 101 -12.68 -5.75 22.75
C LYS A 101 -12.10 -6.78 21.78
N GLY A 102 -10.81 -7.05 21.90
CA GLY A 102 -10.10 -8.02 21.06
C GLY A 102 -9.67 -7.48 19.69
N ALA A 103 -9.96 -6.22 19.37
CA ALA A 103 -9.47 -5.57 18.15
C ALA A 103 -8.26 -4.68 18.43
N ARG A 104 -7.32 -4.63 17.48
CA ARG A 104 -6.22 -3.67 17.46
C ARG A 104 -6.78 -2.28 17.11
N PRO A 105 -6.68 -1.29 18.02
CA PRO A 105 -7.27 0.03 17.81
C PRO A 105 -6.61 0.82 16.66
N GLU A 106 -5.42 0.40 16.21
CA GLU A 106 -4.70 0.99 15.08
C GLU A 106 -5.36 0.71 13.73
N ILE A 107 -6.22 -0.31 13.63
CA ILE A 107 -6.81 -0.77 12.36
C ILE A 107 -7.74 0.31 11.79
N TYR A 108 -7.49 0.66 10.52
CA TYR A 108 -8.36 1.50 9.70
C TYR A 108 -9.19 0.67 8.72
N SER A 109 -8.58 -0.33 8.07
CA SER A 109 -9.27 -1.33 7.24
C SER A 109 -8.59 -2.70 7.33
N LEU A 110 -9.32 -3.74 6.95
CA LEU A 110 -8.87 -5.13 7.06
C LEU A 110 -9.17 -5.94 5.80
N GLY A 111 -8.73 -7.21 5.79
CA GLY A 111 -8.97 -8.12 4.67
C GLY A 111 -8.07 -7.83 3.47
N HIS A 112 -6.82 -7.43 3.72
CA HIS A 112 -5.83 -7.16 2.67
C HIS A 112 -4.79 -8.30 2.60
N ARG A 113 -4.29 -8.60 1.40
CA ARG A 113 -3.25 -9.63 1.20
C ARG A 113 -1.86 -9.06 1.40
N ASN A 114 -1.43 -8.20 0.49
CA ASN A 114 -0.13 -7.53 0.56
C ASN A 114 -0.20 -6.13 -0.09
N PRO A 115 -0.82 -5.17 0.61
CA PRO A 115 -0.97 -3.79 0.14
C PRO A 115 0.34 -3.01 0.15
N GLN A 116 0.65 -2.31 -0.95
CA GLN A 116 1.93 -1.59 -1.14
C GLN A 116 1.77 -0.18 -1.75
N GLY A 117 0.54 0.30 -1.93
CA GLY A 117 0.27 1.67 -2.36
C GLY A 117 -0.78 2.40 -1.54
N LEU A 118 -0.62 3.71 -1.44
CA LEU A 118 -1.54 4.64 -0.79
C LEU A 118 -1.52 5.96 -1.59
N ALA A 119 -2.68 6.43 -2.02
CA ALA A 119 -2.85 7.80 -2.51
C ALA A 119 -4.21 8.36 -2.14
N TRP A 120 -4.28 9.67 -1.95
CA TRP A 120 -5.55 10.34 -1.71
C TRP A 120 -6.01 11.05 -2.97
N HIS A 121 -7.29 10.89 -3.31
CA HIS A 121 -7.90 11.62 -4.42
C HIS A 121 -7.94 13.12 -4.08
N PRO A 122 -7.36 14.01 -4.91
CA PRO A 122 -7.12 15.41 -4.54
C PRO A 122 -8.41 16.22 -4.34
N GLY A 123 -9.52 15.84 -5.00
CA GLY A 123 -10.80 16.54 -4.86
C GLY A 123 -11.69 16.03 -3.72
N THR A 124 -11.59 14.75 -3.34
CA THR A 124 -12.54 14.12 -2.40
C THR A 124 -11.89 13.68 -1.08
N GLY A 125 -10.56 13.62 -1.04
CA GLY A 125 -9.79 13.11 0.10
C GLY A 125 -9.98 11.61 0.33
N GLU A 126 -10.58 10.87 -0.61
CA GLU A 126 -10.72 9.41 -0.49
C GLU A 126 -9.39 8.71 -0.65
N LEU A 127 -9.14 7.69 0.17
CA LEU A 127 -7.94 6.89 0.10
C LEU A 127 -8.10 5.81 -0.97
N PHE A 128 -7.13 5.70 -1.86
CA PHE A 128 -6.95 4.65 -2.85
C PHE A 128 -5.74 3.81 -2.48
N LEU A 129 -5.82 2.51 -2.71
CA LEU A 129 -4.79 1.54 -2.34
C LEU A 129 -4.58 0.53 -3.47
N SER A 130 -3.34 0.11 -3.66
CA SER A 130 -2.98 -1.00 -4.55
C SER A 130 -2.45 -2.16 -3.74
N GLU A 131 -2.85 -3.37 -4.12
CA GLU A 131 -2.34 -4.58 -3.50
C GLU A 131 -2.13 -5.72 -4.48
N HIS A 132 -1.22 -6.61 -4.08
CA HIS A 132 -0.93 -7.82 -4.83
C HIS A 132 -1.99 -8.89 -4.57
N GLY A 133 -2.59 -9.39 -5.64
CA GLY A 133 -3.48 -10.55 -5.62
C GLY A 133 -2.73 -11.87 -5.48
N PRO A 134 -3.43 -13.02 -5.58
CA PRO A 134 -2.84 -14.32 -5.26
C PRO A 134 -1.78 -14.77 -6.28
N SER A 135 -0.81 -15.57 -5.82
CA SER A 135 0.31 -16.04 -6.65
C SER A 135 0.59 -17.54 -6.42
N GLY A 136 -0.42 -18.36 -6.68
CA GLY A 136 -0.40 -19.82 -6.54
C GLY A 136 -1.36 -20.28 -5.45
N GLU A 137 -1.41 -19.60 -4.31
CA GLU A 137 -2.43 -19.85 -3.29
C GLU A 137 -3.79 -19.26 -3.72
N GLN A 138 -4.86 -20.06 -3.75
CA GLN A 138 -6.22 -19.59 -4.10
C GLN A 138 -6.34 -18.88 -5.47
N GLY A 139 -5.43 -19.18 -6.40
CA GLY A 139 -5.45 -18.65 -7.76
C GLY A 139 -4.19 -17.91 -8.14
N PHE A 140 -4.27 -17.17 -9.25
CA PHE A 140 -3.19 -16.37 -9.79
C PHE A 140 -3.73 -15.04 -10.32
N GLY A 141 -2.96 -13.96 -10.15
CA GLY A 141 -3.31 -12.64 -10.65
C GLY A 141 -4.26 -11.92 -9.69
N GLN A 142 -5.36 -11.38 -10.21
CA GLN A 142 -6.37 -10.67 -9.41
C GLN A 142 -5.77 -9.54 -8.56
N ASP A 143 -4.68 -8.93 -9.04
CA ASP A 143 -4.11 -7.73 -8.45
C ASP A 143 -5.11 -6.58 -8.58
N GLU A 144 -5.15 -5.67 -7.62
CA GLU A 144 -6.28 -4.77 -7.50
C GLU A 144 -5.94 -3.35 -7.04
N VAL A 145 -6.85 -2.43 -7.39
CA VAL A 145 -6.97 -1.10 -6.80
C VAL A 145 -8.26 -1.04 -6.01
N ASN A 146 -8.18 -0.54 -4.78
CA ASN A 146 -9.27 -0.41 -3.82
C ASN A 146 -9.51 1.06 -3.46
N VAL A 147 -10.78 1.44 -3.27
CA VAL A 147 -11.15 2.69 -2.56
C VAL A 147 -11.37 2.33 -1.10
N VAL A 148 -10.48 2.84 -0.24
CA VAL A 148 -10.37 2.48 1.18
C VAL A 148 -11.30 3.33 2.05
N VAL A 149 -12.19 2.69 2.80
CA VAL A 149 -13.10 3.36 3.75
C VAL A 149 -12.83 2.90 5.19
N PRO A 150 -13.08 3.73 6.21
CA PRO A 150 -12.94 3.32 7.61
C PRO A 150 -13.79 2.08 7.91
N GLY A 151 -13.17 1.05 8.49
CA GLY A 151 -13.81 -0.20 8.89
C GLY A 151 -14.08 -1.15 7.71
N GLY A 152 -13.72 -0.77 6.48
CA GLY A 152 -13.94 -1.59 5.29
C GLY A 152 -13.15 -2.91 5.34
N ASN A 153 -13.82 -4.01 4.99
CA ASN A 153 -13.23 -5.33 4.83
C ASN A 153 -13.06 -5.63 3.34
N TYR A 154 -11.83 -5.86 2.87
CA TYR A 154 -11.49 -6.04 1.45
C TYR A 154 -11.42 -7.52 1.03
N GLY A 155 -12.00 -8.40 1.85
CA GLY A 155 -12.35 -9.74 1.42
C GLY A 155 -11.23 -10.76 1.56
N TRP A 156 -9.95 -10.42 1.43
CA TRP A 156 -8.88 -11.43 1.54
C TRP A 156 -8.90 -12.12 2.92
N PRO A 157 -8.88 -13.47 3.02
CA PRO A 157 -8.80 -14.45 1.93
C PRO A 157 -10.15 -15.11 1.58
N ARG A 158 -11.27 -14.56 2.05
CA ARG A 158 -12.63 -15.05 1.84
C ARG A 158 -13.13 -14.78 0.42
N VAL A 159 -12.73 -13.65 -0.16
CA VAL A 159 -13.05 -13.23 -1.53
C VAL A 159 -11.76 -12.82 -2.22
N VAL A 160 -11.66 -13.11 -3.52
CA VAL A 160 -10.58 -12.70 -4.41
C VAL A 160 -11.21 -12.00 -5.61
N GLY A 161 -10.75 -10.78 -5.93
CA GLY A 161 -11.39 -9.96 -6.94
C GLY A 161 -12.79 -9.55 -6.52
N ARG A 162 -13.75 -9.54 -7.45
CA ARG A 162 -15.14 -9.14 -7.16
C ARG A 162 -15.99 -10.33 -6.73
N GLY A 163 -16.66 -10.20 -5.59
CA GLY A 163 -17.53 -11.22 -5.02
C GLY A 163 -18.99 -10.82 -4.87
N ASN A 164 -19.35 -9.54 -4.96
CA ASN A 164 -20.70 -9.00 -4.71
C ASN A 164 -21.32 -9.41 -3.36
N ASP A 165 -20.52 -9.81 -2.39
CA ASP A 165 -20.97 -10.08 -1.02
C ASP A 165 -20.88 -8.79 -0.22
N PRO A 166 -21.99 -8.25 0.30
CA PRO A 166 -22.02 -6.93 0.94
C PRO A 166 -21.16 -6.83 2.21
N ARG A 167 -20.68 -7.95 2.76
CA ARG A 167 -19.72 -7.99 3.87
C ARG A 167 -18.31 -7.55 3.45
N TYR A 168 -18.00 -7.66 2.17
CA TYR A 168 -16.70 -7.35 1.60
C TYR A 168 -16.84 -6.25 0.55
N ARG A 169 -15.85 -5.37 0.50
CA ARG A 169 -15.82 -4.27 -0.46
C ARG A 169 -15.12 -4.74 -1.71
N ASP A 170 -15.83 -4.72 -2.83
CA ASP A 170 -15.26 -5.08 -4.11
C ASP A 170 -14.21 -4.02 -4.55
N PRO A 171 -13.14 -4.47 -5.23
CA PRO A 171 -12.13 -3.59 -5.78
C PRO A 171 -12.67 -2.68 -6.90
N LEU A 172 -12.15 -1.45 -6.94
CA LEU A 172 -12.40 -0.48 -8.01
C LEU A 172 -11.95 -1.05 -9.36
N TYR A 173 -10.76 -1.66 -9.38
CA TYR A 173 -10.21 -2.28 -10.57
C TYR A 173 -9.45 -3.54 -10.21
N VAL A 174 -9.53 -4.54 -11.10
CA VAL A 174 -8.84 -5.81 -10.96
C VAL A 174 -8.14 -6.13 -12.26
N TRP A 175 -6.92 -6.64 -12.18
CA TRP A 175 -6.21 -7.26 -13.31
C TRP A 175 -6.30 -8.79 -13.17
N PRO A 176 -7.23 -9.47 -13.87
CA PRO A 176 -7.43 -10.92 -13.71
C PRO A 176 -6.18 -11.73 -14.02
N GLU A 177 -5.44 -11.35 -15.06
CA GLU A 177 -4.21 -12.03 -15.50
C GLU A 177 -2.98 -11.71 -14.62
N GLY A 178 -3.13 -10.78 -13.67
CA GLY A 178 -2.06 -10.35 -12.79
C GLY A 178 -1.28 -9.17 -13.34
N PHE A 179 -1.29 -8.09 -12.55
CA PHE A 179 -0.44 -6.92 -12.67
C PHE A 179 0.06 -6.54 -11.26
N PRO A 180 1.11 -7.21 -10.73
CA PRO A 180 1.60 -6.97 -9.38
C PRO A 180 1.98 -5.48 -9.19
N PRO A 181 1.21 -4.70 -8.41
CA PRO A 181 1.36 -3.26 -8.39
C PRO A 181 2.35 -2.82 -7.30
N GLY A 182 3.10 -1.76 -7.59
CA GLY A 182 3.84 -0.98 -6.60
C GLY A 182 2.93 0.03 -5.92
N ASN A 183 3.39 1.28 -5.80
CA ASN A 183 2.57 2.41 -5.36
C ASN A 183 1.60 2.87 -6.46
N LEU A 184 0.71 3.78 -6.08
CA LEU A 184 -0.13 4.57 -6.96
C LEU A 184 -0.11 6.05 -6.56
N ALA A 185 -0.42 6.95 -7.50
CA ALA A 185 -0.54 8.38 -7.24
C ALA A 185 -1.53 9.04 -8.19
N PHE A 186 -2.25 10.06 -7.72
CA PHE A 186 -3.04 10.93 -8.58
C PHE A 186 -2.15 11.96 -9.26
N PHE A 187 -2.27 12.10 -10.57
CA PHE A 187 -1.51 13.05 -11.37
C PHE A 187 -2.37 13.55 -12.54
N ARG A 188 -2.50 14.88 -12.68
CA ARG A 188 -3.27 15.52 -13.77
C ARG A 188 -4.70 14.98 -13.96
N GLY A 189 -5.37 14.63 -12.86
CA GLY A 189 -6.75 14.15 -12.86
C GLY A 189 -6.92 12.64 -13.00
N ASP A 190 -5.85 11.91 -13.35
CA ASP A 190 -5.88 10.45 -13.51
C ASP A 190 -5.13 9.75 -12.37
N LEU A 191 -5.38 8.45 -12.21
CA LEU A 191 -4.69 7.61 -11.23
C LEU A 191 -3.59 6.80 -11.92
N TYR A 192 -2.34 6.95 -11.48
CA TYR A 192 -1.20 6.23 -12.02
C TYR A 192 -0.79 5.09 -11.09
N VAL A 193 -0.57 3.89 -11.62
CA VAL A 193 -0.22 2.68 -10.85
C VAL A 193 1.08 2.08 -11.38
N ALA A 194 2.10 2.01 -10.53
CA ALA A 194 3.40 1.45 -10.89
C ALA A 194 3.31 -0.08 -11.01
N GLY A 195 3.84 -0.65 -12.09
CA GLY A 195 3.80 -2.08 -12.34
C GLY A 195 5.13 -2.77 -12.11
N LEU A 196 5.14 -3.75 -11.22
CA LEU A 196 6.32 -4.56 -10.96
C LEU A 196 6.52 -5.59 -12.06
N ARG A 197 5.75 -6.70 -12.05
CA ARG A 197 5.92 -7.75 -13.09
C ARG A 197 5.42 -7.28 -14.46
N GLY A 198 4.43 -6.37 -14.50
CA GLY A 198 3.94 -5.76 -15.73
C GLY A 198 4.93 -4.78 -16.39
N GLN A 199 5.98 -4.34 -15.67
CA GLN A 199 7.06 -3.48 -16.18
C GLN A 199 6.58 -2.21 -16.92
N ALA A 200 5.51 -1.62 -16.41
CA ALA A 200 4.85 -0.46 -17.00
C ALA A 200 4.19 0.39 -15.91
N LEU A 201 4.06 1.69 -16.17
CA LEU A 201 3.21 2.60 -15.41
C LEU A 201 1.86 2.68 -16.13
N PHE A 202 0.79 2.26 -15.47
CA PHE A 202 -0.55 2.36 -16.02
C PHE A 202 -1.22 3.65 -15.57
N ARG A 203 -2.02 4.25 -16.45
CA ARG A 203 -2.91 5.37 -16.21
C ARG A 203 -4.34 4.84 -16.21
N LEU A 204 -5.03 5.00 -15.09
CA LEU A 204 -6.44 4.70 -14.90
C LEU A 204 -7.20 6.02 -14.98
N VAL A 205 -8.05 6.14 -16.00
CA VAL A 205 -8.95 7.27 -16.14
C VAL A 205 -10.21 6.95 -15.37
N LEU A 206 -10.50 7.77 -14.36
CA LEU A 206 -11.62 7.57 -13.46
C LEU A 206 -12.82 8.41 -13.89
N GLU A 207 -14.01 7.83 -13.73
CA GLU A 207 -15.28 8.53 -13.85
C GLU A 207 -16.09 8.34 -12.58
N GLY A 208 -16.95 9.31 -12.30
CA GLY A 208 -17.85 9.29 -11.15
C GLY A 208 -17.49 10.33 -10.10
N GLU A 209 -17.85 10.03 -8.86
CA GLU A 209 -17.75 10.94 -7.73
C GLU A 209 -17.49 10.20 -6.43
N ARG A 210 -17.43 10.93 -5.32
CA ARG A 210 -17.16 10.38 -3.99
C ARG A 210 -18.07 9.18 -3.67
N GLY A 211 -17.45 8.05 -3.35
CA GLY A 211 -18.12 6.78 -3.05
C GLY A 211 -18.62 5.99 -4.27
N ARG A 212 -18.53 6.55 -5.49
CA ARG A 212 -19.02 5.96 -6.74
C ARG A 212 -18.04 6.22 -7.88
N TRP A 213 -16.90 5.55 -7.82
CA TRP A 213 -15.86 5.60 -8.86
C TRP A 213 -15.92 4.38 -9.77
N GLN A 214 -15.63 4.58 -11.05
CA GLN A 214 -15.38 3.52 -12.02
C GLN A 214 -14.12 3.84 -12.84
N VAL A 215 -13.46 2.81 -13.35
CA VAL A 215 -12.36 2.98 -14.31
C VAL A 215 -12.93 2.94 -15.71
N ALA A 216 -12.90 4.08 -16.41
CA ALA A 216 -13.41 4.20 -17.77
C ALA A 216 -12.43 3.61 -18.80
N ARG A 217 -11.13 3.82 -18.59
CA ARG A 217 -10.08 3.26 -19.45
C ARG A 217 -8.77 3.08 -18.70
N VAL A 218 -7.97 2.14 -19.18
CA VAL A 218 -6.63 1.83 -18.69
C VAL A 218 -5.64 1.96 -19.84
N GLU A 219 -4.57 2.70 -19.63
CA GLU A 219 -3.57 3.00 -20.65
C GLU A 219 -2.16 2.82 -20.12
N VAL A 220 -1.21 2.53 -21.01
CA VAL A 220 0.22 2.48 -20.64
C VAL A 220 0.81 3.89 -20.79
N ALA A 221 1.22 4.49 -19.68
CA ALA A 221 1.83 5.82 -19.66
C ALA A 221 3.37 5.77 -19.77
N LEU A 222 3.98 4.69 -19.28
CA LEU A 222 5.43 4.48 -19.36
C LEU A 222 5.72 2.98 -19.46
N SER A 223 6.68 2.60 -20.30
CA SER A 223 7.20 1.24 -20.38
C SER A 223 8.67 1.25 -20.81
N GLY A 224 9.33 0.08 -20.80
CA GLY A 224 10.72 -0.06 -21.26
C GLY A 224 11.81 0.12 -20.20
N PHE A 225 11.44 0.53 -18.98
CA PHE A 225 12.35 0.73 -17.83
C PHE A 225 12.41 -0.47 -16.88
N GLY A 226 11.68 -1.54 -17.17
CA GLY A 226 11.58 -2.71 -16.30
C GLY A 226 10.56 -2.50 -15.17
N ARG A 227 10.82 -3.11 -14.02
CA ARG A 227 9.91 -3.14 -12.87
C ARG A 227 9.83 -1.75 -12.25
N LEU A 228 8.62 -1.24 -11.98
CA LEU A 228 8.39 0.06 -11.35
C LEU A 228 7.76 -0.13 -9.96
N ARG A 229 8.22 0.62 -8.95
CA ARG A 229 7.81 0.42 -7.55
C ARG A 229 7.21 1.66 -6.89
N GLU A 230 7.91 2.78 -6.93
CA GLU A 230 7.39 4.04 -6.41
C GLU A 230 6.77 4.86 -7.54
N VAL A 231 5.71 5.60 -7.24
CA VAL A 231 5.18 6.69 -8.04
C VAL A 231 4.61 7.77 -7.11
N GLN A 232 5.12 8.99 -7.22
CA GLN A 232 4.64 10.15 -6.44
C GLN A 232 4.77 11.46 -7.22
N VAL A 233 3.87 12.39 -6.98
CA VAL A 233 3.98 13.76 -7.52
C VAL A 233 4.97 14.55 -6.65
N GLY A 234 5.98 15.14 -7.28
CA GLY A 234 6.98 15.96 -6.62
C GLY A 234 6.49 17.40 -6.35
N PRO A 235 7.21 18.17 -5.52
CA PRO A 235 6.87 19.57 -5.25
C PRO A 235 6.95 20.49 -6.48
N ASP A 236 7.68 20.08 -7.52
CA ASP A 236 7.78 20.74 -8.82
C ASP A 236 6.59 20.41 -9.75
N GLY A 237 5.64 19.62 -9.28
CA GLY A 237 4.48 19.17 -10.05
C GLY A 237 4.78 18.08 -11.06
N ALA A 238 5.99 17.52 -11.12
CA ALA A 238 6.32 16.39 -11.98
C ALA A 238 5.95 15.06 -11.31
N LEU A 239 5.73 14.02 -12.12
CA LEU A 239 5.51 12.66 -11.62
C LEU A 239 6.85 11.92 -11.52
N TYR A 240 7.25 11.51 -10.33
CA TYR A 240 8.46 10.73 -10.09
C TYR A 240 8.13 9.26 -9.97
N VAL A 241 8.98 8.41 -10.56
CA VAL A 241 8.84 6.95 -10.56
C VAL A 241 10.18 6.30 -10.23
N THR A 242 10.19 5.21 -9.45
CA THR A 242 11.43 4.42 -9.24
C THR A 242 11.37 3.07 -9.92
N THR A 243 12.53 2.62 -10.42
CA THR A 243 12.70 1.23 -10.87
C THR A 243 13.01 0.30 -9.71
N SER A 244 12.72 -0.98 -9.89
CA SER A 244 12.91 -2.04 -8.89
C SER A 244 13.45 -3.31 -9.57
N ASN A 245 14.38 -3.13 -10.51
CA ASN A 245 14.98 -4.19 -11.32
C ASN A 245 15.94 -5.07 -10.51
N ARG A 246 16.44 -4.57 -9.36
CA ARG A 246 17.38 -5.27 -8.48
C ARG A 246 16.71 -5.90 -7.25
N ASP A 247 15.39 -6.03 -7.22
CA ASP A 247 14.63 -6.61 -6.11
C ASP A 247 14.65 -8.16 -6.04
N GLY A 248 15.56 -8.80 -6.79
CA GLY A 248 15.67 -10.25 -6.93
C GLY A 248 14.66 -10.88 -7.90
N ARG A 249 13.73 -10.10 -8.47
CA ARG A 249 12.69 -10.57 -9.41
C ARG A 249 12.78 -9.92 -10.79
N GLY A 250 13.75 -9.04 -11.01
CA GLY A 250 13.97 -8.32 -12.27
C GLY A 250 15.21 -8.78 -13.04
N ARG A 251 15.41 -8.17 -14.21
CA ARG A 251 16.66 -8.28 -14.99
C ARG A 251 17.39 -6.95 -14.89
N ALA A 252 18.41 -6.89 -14.03
CA ALA A 252 19.19 -5.68 -13.81
C ALA A 252 20.02 -5.30 -15.06
N ARG A 253 20.05 -4.01 -15.39
CA ARG A 253 20.89 -3.41 -16.43
C ARG A 253 21.94 -2.48 -15.82
N PRO A 254 23.01 -2.11 -16.56
CA PRO A 254 23.94 -1.08 -16.10
C PRO A 254 23.22 0.22 -15.72
N GLY A 255 23.52 0.73 -14.52
CA GLY A 255 22.90 1.93 -13.98
C GLY A 255 21.50 1.72 -13.38
N ASP A 256 21.06 0.49 -13.12
CA ASP A 256 19.89 0.21 -12.28
C ASP A 256 20.26 0.23 -10.77
N ASP A 257 19.36 0.64 -9.88
CA ASP A 257 18.01 1.19 -10.13
C ASP A 257 18.01 2.73 -10.26
N ARG A 258 16.92 3.32 -10.78
CA ARG A 258 16.82 4.74 -11.15
C ARG A 258 15.62 5.43 -10.53
N VAL A 259 15.74 6.75 -10.38
CA VAL A 259 14.62 7.69 -10.20
C VAL A 259 14.35 8.36 -11.55
N LEU A 260 13.14 8.21 -12.05
CA LEU A 260 12.65 8.81 -13.29
C LEU A 260 11.76 10.00 -12.96
N ARG A 261 11.83 11.06 -13.76
CA ARG A 261 10.95 12.23 -13.68
C ARG A 261 10.16 12.37 -14.97
N LEU A 262 8.84 12.38 -14.88
CA LEU A 262 7.92 12.52 -15.99
C LEU A 262 7.24 13.90 -15.88
N ALA A 263 7.25 14.63 -17.00
CA ALA A 263 6.66 15.95 -17.11
C ALA A 263 5.22 15.91 -17.60
#